data_AF-A0A7J8YA88-F1
#
_entry.id   AF-A0A7J8YA88-F1
#
_cell.length_a   1.000
_cell.length_b   1.000
_cell.length_c   1.000
_cell.angle_alpha   90.00
_cell.angle_beta   90.00
_cell.angle_gamma   90.00
#
_symmetry.space_group_name_H-M   'P 1'
#
loop_
_entity.id
_entity.type
_entity.pdbx_description
1 polymer ?
#
loop_
_entity_poly.entity_id
_entity_poly.type
_entity_poly.pdbx_seq_one_letter_code
_entity_poly.pdbx_strand_id
1 'polypeptide(L)'
;GAAIIKARKLSSALSAASAACDHIRDWVLGTPEGTWVSMGVYSDGSYNAPAGVIYSFPVTCRNGEWTIVQGLVIDEFSRKKLDLTGAELTEEKELAYSCLS
;
A
#
# COMPACT_ATOMS: atom_id res chain seq x y z
N GLY A 1 6.19 -1.16 14.00
CA GLY A 1 5.80 -0.23 15.09
C GLY A 1 6.24 -0.71 16.47
N ALA A 2 5.78 -1.88 16.92
CA ALA A 2 5.94 -2.35 18.30
C ALA A 2 7.41 -2.45 18.81
N ALA A 3 8.36 -2.81 17.94
CA ALA A 3 9.78 -2.92 18.31
C ALA A 3 10.43 -1.55 18.64
N ILE A 4 10.06 -0.48 17.93
CA ILE A 4 10.60 0.87 18.16
C ILE A 4 10.00 1.50 19.42
N ILE A 5 8.72 1.21 19.70
CA ILE A 5 8.03 1.67 20.91
C ILE A 5 8.71 1.14 22.19
N LYS A 6 9.24 -0.09 22.17
CA LYS A 6 9.94 -0.69 23.31
C LYS A 6 11.37 -0.16 23.51
N ALA A 7 12.02 0.34 22.45
CA ALA A 7 13.44 0.72 22.49
C ALA A 7 13.69 2.20 22.81
N ARG A 8 12.77 3.11 22.51
CA ARG A 8 13.08 4.56 22.55
C ARG A 8 12.08 5.48 23.26
N LYS A 9 10.91 5.02 23.73
CA LYS A 9 9.80 5.87 24.25
C LYS A 9 9.31 7.00 23.32
N LEU A 10 9.99 7.23 22.20
CA LEU A 10 9.58 8.07 21.08
C LEU A 10 9.06 7.13 20.00
N SER A 11 7.83 7.34 19.56
CA SER A 11 7.18 6.56 18.52
C SER A 11 8.00 6.58 17.22
N SER A 12 7.71 5.67 16.29
CA SER A 12 8.27 5.64 14.93
C SER A 12 7.86 6.84 14.06
N ALA A 13 7.61 8.01 14.67
CA ALA A 13 7.14 9.24 14.06
C ALA A 13 8.13 9.79 13.05
N LEU A 14 9.43 9.83 13.34
CA LEU A 14 10.43 10.35 12.40
C LEU A 14 10.53 9.47 11.14
N SER A 15 10.52 8.14 11.32
CA SER A 15 10.51 7.20 10.18
C SER A 15 9.20 7.25 9.39
N ALA A 16 8.06 7.44 10.06
CA ALA A 16 6.76 7.60 9.39
C ALA A 16 6.70 8.92 8.60
N ALA A 17 7.22 10.02 9.17
CA ALA A 17 7.33 11.29 8.49
C ALA A 17 8.25 11.21 7.27
N SER A 18 9.40 10.55 7.40
CA SER A 18 10.29 10.29 6.25
C SER A 18 9.55 9.50 5.17
N ALA A 19 8.90 8.39 5.53
CA ALA A 19 8.15 7.57 4.58
C ALA A 19 7.03 8.34 3.88
N ALA A 20 6.34 9.25 4.59
CA ALA A 20 5.32 10.11 4.00
C ALA A 20 5.93 11.12 3.01
N CYS A 21 7.06 11.74 3.38
CA CYS A 21 7.79 12.64 2.48
C CYS A 21 8.29 11.93 1.23
N ASP A 22 8.88 10.74 1.39
CA ASP A 22 9.38 9.91 0.29
C ASP A 22 8.23 9.47 -0.63
N HIS A 23 7.10 9.07 -0.05
CA HIS A 23 5.89 8.71 -0.81
C HIS A 23 5.38 9.86 -1.69
N ILE A 24 5.24 11.07 -1.13
CA ILE A 24 4.81 12.24 -1.92
C ILE A 24 5.86 12.63 -2.96
N ARG A 25 7.15 12.55 -2.61
CA ARG A 25 8.25 12.84 -3.53
C ARG A 25 8.20 11.90 -4.74
N ASP A 26 8.11 10.60 -4.51
CA ASP A 26 8.09 9.60 -5.58
C ASP A 26 6.83 9.73 -6.44
N TRP A 27 5.69 10.05 -5.83
CA TRP A 27 4.47 10.32 -6.57
C TRP A 27 4.60 11.54 -7.51
N VAL A 28 5.07 12.67 -6.98
CA VAL A 28 5.12 13.93 -7.72
C VAL A 28 6.28 13.99 -8.72
N LEU A 29 7.48 13.57 -8.30
CA LEU A 29 8.70 13.65 -9.11
C LEU A 29 8.92 12.40 -9.97
N GLY A 30 8.18 11.34 -9.69
CA GLY A 30 8.30 10.04 -10.34
C GLY A 30 9.30 9.11 -9.66
N THR A 31 9.17 7.83 -9.95
CA THR A 31 10.10 6.79 -9.51
C THR A 31 11.28 6.66 -10.48
N PRO A 32 12.48 6.30 -10.00
CA PRO A 32 13.61 5.97 -10.89
C PRO A 32 13.26 4.91 -11.94
N GLU A 33 13.92 4.97 -13.10
CA GLU A 33 13.65 4.01 -14.17
C GLU A 33 14.08 2.59 -13.77
N GLY A 34 13.20 1.62 -14.04
CA GLY A 34 13.42 0.22 -13.66
C GLY A 34 13.19 -0.11 -12.19
N THR A 35 12.74 0.85 -11.38
CA THR A 35 12.35 0.62 -9.98
C THR A 35 10.86 0.86 -9.76
N TRP A 36 10.33 0.31 -8.68
CA TRP A 36 8.96 0.54 -8.22
C TRP A 36 8.96 0.76 -6.71
N VAL A 37 7.90 1.38 -6.23
CA VAL A 37 7.66 1.65 -4.81
C VAL A 37 6.33 1.04 -4.39
N SER A 38 6.15 0.80 -3.09
CA SER A 38 4.87 0.33 -2.57
C SER A 38 3.99 1.52 -2.22
N MET A 39 2.80 1.60 -2.84
CA MET A 39 1.82 2.64 -2.53
C MET A 39 0.44 2.04 -2.32
N GLY A 40 -0.27 2.53 -1.31
CA GLY A 40 -1.69 2.27 -1.11
C GLY A 40 -2.49 3.06 -2.14
N VAL A 41 -2.92 2.41 -3.21
CA VAL A 41 -3.68 3.04 -4.31
C VAL A 41 -5.06 2.39 -4.42
N TYR A 42 -5.95 3.03 -5.18
CA TYR A 42 -7.28 2.50 -5.41
C TYR A 42 -7.18 1.21 -6.24
N SER A 43 -7.64 0.10 -5.68
CA SER A 43 -7.56 -1.20 -6.31
C SER A 43 -8.51 -1.29 -7.51
N ASP A 44 -7.94 -1.62 -8.66
CA ASP A 44 -8.62 -1.91 -9.93
C ASP A 44 -8.91 -3.41 -10.13
N GLY A 45 -8.60 -4.25 -9.13
CA GLY A 45 -8.67 -5.71 -9.23
C GLY A 45 -7.36 -6.37 -9.65
N SER A 46 -6.28 -5.59 -9.85
CA SER A 46 -4.94 -6.12 -10.14
C SER A 46 -4.54 -7.21 -9.15
N TYR A 47 -3.95 -8.27 -9.68
CA TYR A 47 -3.50 -9.41 -8.88
C TYR A 47 -4.58 -10.06 -8.02
N ASN A 48 -5.85 -10.08 -8.45
CA ASN A 48 -6.99 -10.62 -7.67
C ASN A 48 -7.24 -9.90 -6.33
N ALA A 49 -6.71 -8.69 -6.15
CA ALA A 49 -7.07 -7.87 -5.01
C ALA A 49 -8.55 -7.44 -5.10
N PRO A 50 -9.25 -7.20 -3.98
CA PRO A 50 -10.62 -6.71 -4.01
C PRO A 50 -10.67 -5.35 -4.71
N ALA A 51 -11.60 -5.16 -5.64
CA ALA A 51 -11.78 -3.85 -6.28
C ALA A 51 -12.46 -2.86 -5.32
N GLY A 52 -12.12 -1.58 -5.45
CA GLY A 52 -12.79 -0.52 -4.69
C GLY A 52 -12.44 -0.44 -3.21
N VAL A 53 -11.25 -0.91 -2.85
CA VAL A 53 -10.57 -0.66 -1.57
C VAL A 53 -9.21 0.00 -1.83
N ILE A 54 -8.62 0.66 -0.82
CA ILE A 54 -7.23 1.10 -0.89
C ILE A 54 -6.35 -0.10 -0.55
N TYR A 55 -5.52 -0.51 -1.51
CA TYR A 55 -4.65 -1.68 -1.38
C TYR A 55 -3.21 -1.32 -1.77
N SER A 56 -2.23 -1.92 -1.09
CA SER A 56 -0.82 -1.65 -1.36
C SER A 56 -0.32 -2.46 -2.56
N PHE A 57 0.08 -1.77 -3.63
CA PHE A 57 0.64 -2.39 -4.82
C PHE A 57 2.06 -1.89 -5.10
N PRO A 58 2.87 -2.68 -5.84
CA PRO A 58 4.05 -2.14 -6.50
C PRO A 58 3.59 -1.21 -7.62
N VAL A 59 4.00 0.06 -7.55
CA VAL A 59 3.66 1.08 -8.54
C VAL A 59 4.90 1.79 -9.05
N THR A 60 4.80 2.28 -10.27
CA THR A 60 5.71 3.29 -10.82
C THR A 60 4.99 4.62 -10.88
N CYS A 61 5.71 5.71 -10.65
CA CYS A 61 5.15 7.06 -10.73
C CYS A 61 5.83 7.83 -11.85
N ARG A 62 5.05 8.55 -12.65
CA ARG A 62 5.55 9.43 -13.71
C ARG A 62 4.57 10.59 -13.90
N ASN A 63 5.10 11.81 -13.93
CA ASN A 63 4.31 13.04 -14.15
C ASN A 63 3.12 13.21 -13.17
N GLY A 64 3.28 12.79 -11.91
CA GLY A 64 2.20 12.88 -10.91
C GLY A 64 1.12 11.79 -11.05
N GLU A 65 1.27 10.84 -11.97
CA GLU A 65 0.41 9.68 -12.09
C GLU A 65 1.14 8.42 -11.62
N TRP A 66 0.43 7.56 -10.90
CA TRP A 66 0.92 6.24 -10.53
C TRP A 66 0.36 5.19 -11.49
N THR A 67 1.09 4.10 -11.69
CA THR A 67 0.64 2.95 -12.47
C THR A 67 1.05 1.67 -11.74
N ILE A 68 0.10 0.76 -11.55
CA ILE A 68 0.39 -0.55 -10.95
C ILE A 68 1.28 -1.34 -11.89
N VAL A 69 2.42 -1.81 -11.39
CA VAL A 69 3.32 -2.69 -12.14
C VAL A 69 2.58 -3.99 -12.40
N GLN A 70 2.48 -4.39 -13.66
CA GLN A 70 1.81 -5.62 -14.10
C GLN A 70 2.82 -6.74 -14.40
N GLY A 71 2.33 -7.98 -14.43
CA GLY A 71 3.12 -9.14 -14.87
C GLY A 71 4.07 -9.72 -13.81
N LEU A 72 3.94 -9.34 -12.54
CA LEU A 72 4.70 -9.97 -11.47
C LEU A 72 4.14 -11.37 -11.16
N VAL A 73 5.05 -12.35 -11.07
CA VAL A 73 4.70 -13.71 -10.66
C VAL A 73 4.52 -13.71 -9.15
N ILE A 74 3.33 -14.06 -8.69
CA ILE A 74 3.02 -14.20 -7.26
C ILE A 74 2.97 -15.68 -6.95
N ASP A 75 3.88 -16.13 -6.09
CA ASP A 75 3.92 -17.49 -5.59
C ASP A 75 2.74 -17.76 -4.64
N GLU A 76 2.43 -19.04 -4.41
CA GLU A 76 1.27 -19.45 -3.62
C GLU A 76 1.32 -18.94 -2.16
N PHE A 77 2.52 -18.82 -1.57
CA PHE A 77 2.66 -18.32 -0.22
C PHE A 77 2.39 -16.82 -0.12
N SER A 78 2.95 -16.03 -1.05
CA SER A 78 2.63 -14.60 -1.15
C SER A 78 1.15 -14.38 -1.46
N ARG A 79 0.57 -15.18 -2.37
CA ARG A 79 -0.86 -15.15 -2.73
C ARG A 79 -1.75 -15.27 -1.50
N LYS A 80 -1.55 -16.30 -0.68
CA LYS A 80 -2.34 -16.51 0.54
C LYS A 80 -2.30 -15.30 1.48
N LYS A 81 -1.14 -14.65 1.63
CA LYS A 81 -1.02 -13.44 2.45
C LYS A 81 -1.76 -12.25 1.85
N LEU A 82 -1.62 -12.05 0.54
CA LEU A 82 -2.30 -10.96 -0.16
C LEU A 82 -3.82 -11.11 -0.08
N ASP A 83 -4.32 -12.33 -0.22
CA ASP A 83 -5.76 -12.65 -0.16
C ASP A 83 -6.31 -12.41 1.26
N LEU A 84 -5.56 -12.79 2.31
CA LEU A 84 -5.93 -12.48 3.70
C LEU A 84 -6.03 -10.96 3.94
N THR A 85 -5.03 -10.19 3.50
CA THR A 85 -5.07 -8.72 3.61
C THR A 85 -6.22 -8.12 2.79
N GLY A 86 -6.55 -8.71 1.64
CA GLY A 86 -7.70 -8.29 0.83
C GLY A 86 -9.04 -8.50 1.55
N ALA A 87 -9.19 -9.65 2.21
CA ALA A 87 -10.37 -9.93 3.02
C ALA A 87 -10.50 -8.95 4.20
N GLU A 88 -9.42 -8.72 4.95
CA GLU A 88 -9.39 -7.76 6.07
C GLU A 88 -9.82 -6.35 5.63
N LEU A 89 -9.28 -5.84 4.52
CA LEU A 89 -9.64 -4.51 3.98
C LEU A 89 -11.09 -4.42 3.52
N THR A 90 -11.66 -5.52 3.04
CA THR A 90 -13.07 -5.59 2.65
C THR A 90 -13.97 -5.55 3.89
N GLU A 91 -13.61 -6.29 4.93
CA GLU A 91 -14.32 -6.27 6.21
C GLU A 91 -14.26 -4.89 6.88
N GLU A 92 -13.09 -4.23 6.89
CA GLU A 92 -12.93 -2.86 7.40
C GLU A 92 -13.80 -1.85 6.65
N LYS A 93 -13.89 -2.01 5.32
CA LYS A 93 -14.79 -1.18 4.49
C LYS A 93 -16.24 -1.36 4.90
N GLU A 94 -16.74 -2.60 4.98
CA GLU A 94 -18.13 -2.87 5.38
C GLU A 94 -18.43 -2.35 6.79
N LEU A 95 -17.49 -2.53 7.74
CA LEU A 95 -17.60 -1.98 9.08
C LEU A 95 -17.71 -0.45 9.05
N ALA A 96 -16.86 0.24 8.26
CA ALA A 96 -16.92 1.68 8.12
C ALA A 96 -18.27 2.16 7.54
N TYR A 97 -18.83 1.44 6.56
CA TYR A 97 -20.17 1.73 6.02
C TYR A 97 -21.28 1.53 7.05
N SER A 98 -21.16 0.53 7.94
CA SER A 98 -22.15 0.31 9.00
C SER A 98 -22.23 1.47 10.01
N CYS A 99 -21.19 2.29 10.14
CA CYS A 99 -21.22 3.49 10.97
C CYS A 99 -21.92 4.69 10.31
N LEU A 100 -22.22 4.60 9.01
CA LEU A 100 -22.91 5.64 8.26
C LEU A 100 -24.43 5.41 8.16
N SER A 101 -24.91 4.21 8.51
CA SER A 101 -26.32 3.83 8.60
C SER A 101 -26.89 4.05 9.99
#